data_AF-A0A1V6PXI9-F1
#
_entry.id   AF-A0A1V6PXI9-F1
#
_cell.length_a   1.000
_cell.length_b   1.000
_cell.length_c   1.000
_cell.angle_alpha   90.00
_cell.angle_beta   90.00
_cell.angle_gamma   90.00
#
_symmetry.space_group_name_H-M   'P 1'
#
loop_
_entity.id
_entity.type
_entity.pdbx_description
1 polymer ?
#
loop_
_entity_poly.entity_id
_entity_poly.type
_entity_poly.pdbx_seq_one_letter_code
_entity_poly.pdbx_strand_id
1 'polypeptide(L)'
;MFGYECLYSKSPRSFLFSVVANVGPYGASRSLAVAYRQGNDKDISVSSSERVENVVADILALIKIFSDPANRAPLEAERALAEGWYSRSQGDNEAESNERPSIPDRPQPPFVIPDGSQEEEQSQIQPELPWHDDRLSEFPFTTTYLLLALLRNDSDSNATNSISTRPGDVQLQPLSTLFRADCLEYGLVVLDISDLDSGVKYGIVGFPVRYMAEVSYWCETGGWDPVEDPPPEKEPDTVLASPRPRVPLAISPWLRKYFYHMNLEEDPRFLILKNTPIVYATALDYIWPPELENQPRGEDRAGESSPGVTSSISNCL
;
A
#
# COMPACT_ATOMS: atom_id res chain seq x y z
N MET A 1 11.35 30.31 15.37
CA MET A 1 11.32 30.41 13.89
C MET A 1 9.98 29.91 13.40
N PHE A 2 9.63 30.08 12.13
CA PHE A 2 8.40 29.54 11.53
C PHE A 2 8.77 28.81 10.24
N GLY A 3 8.23 27.61 10.04
CA GLY A 3 8.49 26.80 8.86
C GLY A 3 7.37 25.81 8.58
N TYR A 4 7.28 25.37 7.32
CA TYR A 4 6.40 24.29 6.91
C TYR A 4 7.17 22.97 6.98
N GLU A 5 6.97 22.24 8.07
CA GLU A 5 7.82 21.10 8.45
C GLU A 5 7.05 19.79 8.42
N CYS A 6 7.78 18.68 8.22
CA CYS A 6 7.25 17.34 8.39
C CYS A 6 7.23 17.01 9.88
N LEU A 7 6.05 17.06 10.50
CA LEU A 7 5.89 16.74 11.92
C LEU A 7 6.05 15.25 12.17
N TYR A 8 5.56 14.42 11.25
CA TYR A 8 5.59 12.97 11.38
C TYR A 8 5.45 12.25 10.05
N SER A 9 5.98 11.03 9.96
CA SER A 9 5.98 10.21 8.75
C SER A 9 5.59 8.77 9.07
N LYS A 10 4.52 8.27 8.46
CA LYS A 10 4.01 6.89 8.65
C LYS A 10 4.13 6.07 7.37
N SER A 11 4.32 4.76 7.52
CA SER A 11 4.10 3.81 6.42
C SER A 11 2.65 3.89 5.95
N PRO A 12 2.34 3.56 4.67
CA PRO A 12 0.96 3.32 4.26
C PRO A 12 0.24 2.43 5.28
N ARG A 13 -1.02 2.78 5.56
CA ARG A 13 -1.86 2.03 6.50
C ARG A 13 -2.13 0.64 5.96
N SER A 14 -2.43 0.56 4.68
CA SER A 14 -2.89 -0.66 4.02
C SER A 14 -1.96 -1.03 2.88
N PHE A 15 -2.05 -2.27 2.40
CA PHE A 15 -1.26 -2.72 1.24
C PHE A 15 -2.13 -3.53 0.28
N LEU A 16 -1.95 -3.26 -1.01
CA LEU A 16 -2.42 -4.12 -2.08
C LEU A 16 -1.38 -5.22 -2.29
N PHE A 17 -1.76 -6.47 -2.11
CA PHE A 17 -0.94 -7.63 -2.41
C PHE A 17 -1.32 -8.18 -3.78
N SER A 18 -0.36 -8.24 -4.70
CA SER A 18 -0.55 -8.83 -6.01
C SER A 18 0.42 -10.00 -6.20
N VAL A 19 -0.13 -11.19 -6.43
CA VAL A 19 0.64 -12.37 -6.81
C VAL A 19 0.63 -12.45 -8.32
N VAL A 20 1.80 -12.47 -8.94
CA VAL A 20 1.96 -12.44 -10.40
C VAL A 20 2.76 -13.62 -10.92
N ALA A 21 2.55 -13.94 -12.19
CA ALA A 21 3.40 -14.84 -12.95
C ALA A 21 3.49 -14.40 -14.42
N ASN A 22 4.51 -14.89 -15.13
CA ASN A 22 4.75 -14.72 -16.57
C ASN A 22 3.78 -15.51 -17.46
N VAL A 23 2.49 -15.45 -17.14
CA VAL A 23 1.41 -16.18 -17.83
C VAL A 23 0.68 -15.32 -18.86
N GLY A 24 1.06 -14.05 -18.98
CA GLY A 24 0.52 -13.16 -19.98
C GLY A 24 1.08 -13.41 -21.38
N PRO A 25 0.49 -12.77 -22.39
CA PRO A 25 0.96 -12.81 -23.77
C PRO A 25 2.45 -12.49 -23.86
N TYR A 26 3.19 -13.24 -24.67
CA TYR A 26 4.64 -13.10 -24.84
C TYR A 26 5.44 -13.25 -23.54
N GLY A 27 4.89 -13.94 -22.53
CA GLY A 27 5.51 -14.11 -21.23
C GLY A 27 5.42 -12.87 -20.32
N ALA A 28 4.51 -11.94 -20.62
CA ALA A 28 4.28 -10.77 -19.78
C ALA A 28 3.75 -11.17 -18.40
N SER A 29 4.08 -10.39 -17.36
CA SER A 29 3.54 -10.63 -16.03
C SER A 29 2.05 -10.28 -15.96
N ARG A 30 1.27 -11.15 -15.31
CA ARG A 30 -0.16 -10.98 -15.03
C ARG A 30 -0.49 -11.45 -13.62
N SER A 31 -1.51 -10.83 -13.02
CA SER A 31 -1.98 -11.17 -11.68
C SER A 31 -2.67 -12.54 -11.68
N LEU A 32 -2.32 -13.37 -10.72
CA LEU A 32 -3.01 -14.63 -10.40
C LEU A 32 -3.90 -14.48 -9.17
N ALA A 33 -3.58 -13.56 -8.27
CA ALA A 33 -4.45 -13.19 -7.18
C ALA A 33 -4.14 -11.75 -6.74
N VAL A 34 -5.17 -11.02 -6.32
CA VAL A 34 -5.03 -9.67 -5.78
C VAL A 34 -5.86 -9.56 -4.52
N ALA A 35 -5.26 -9.04 -3.45
CA ALA A 35 -5.95 -8.79 -2.19
C ALA A 35 -5.56 -7.43 -1.63
N TYR A 36 -6.56 -6.66 -1.22
CA TYR A 36 -6.36 -5.49 -0.37
C TYR A 36 -6.30 -5.96 1.07
N ARG A 37 -5.22 -5.58 1.75
CA ARG A 37 -4.98 -5.84 3.16
C ARG A 37 -5.07 -4.55 3.94
N GLN A 38 -6.12 -4.43 4.74
CA GLN A 38 -6.38 -3.28 5.57
C GLN A 38 -5.51 -3.34 6.82
N GLY A 39 -4.77 -2.26 7.11
CA GLY A 39 -4.04 -2.14 8.36
C GLY A 39 -4.95 -1.75 9.52
N ASN A 40 -4.76 -2.42 10.65
CA ASN A 40 -5.40 -2.04 11.89
C ASN A 40 -4.49 -1.09 12.68
N ASP A 41 -4.62 0.20 12.40
CA ASP A 41 -3.94 1.23 13.19
C ASP A 41 -4.60 1.36 14.56
N LYS A 42 -4.17 0.54 15.51
CA LYS A 42 -4.41 0.85 16.92
C LYS A 42 -3.42 1.87 17.46
N ASP A 43 -2.37 2.16 16.70
CA ASP A 43 -1.22 2.87 17.20
C ASP A 43 -1.43 4.38 17.29
N ILE A 44 -1.69 4.83 18.52
CA ILE A 44 -1.46 6.21 18.98
C ILE A 44 0.03 6.38 19.34
N SER A 45 0.81 5.30 19.44
CA SER A 45 2.22 5.39 19.79
C SER A 45 3.06 5.99 18.65
N VAL A 46 4.16 6.60 19.08
CA VAL A 46 5.18 7.27 18.26
C VAL A 46 5.97 6.27 17.41
N SER A 47 5.71 4.96 17.49
CA SER A 47 6.45 3.97 16.74
C SER A 47 5.77 3.70 15.39
N SER A 48 6.32 4.25 14.31
CA SER A 48 5.94 3.90 12.93
C SER A 48 6.16 2.42 12.57
N SER A 49 6.62 1.62 13.54
CA SER A 49 7.04 0.23 13.40
C SER A 49 5.88 -0.73 13.20
N GLU A 50 4.71 -0.55 13.83
CA GLU A 50 3.63 -1.56 13.75
C GLU A 50 3.14 -1.79 12.32
N ARG A 51 2.89 -0.72 11.55
CA ARG A 51 2.50 -0.82 10.13
C ARG A 51 3.56 -1.54 9.30
N VAL A 52 4.84 -1.28 9.58
CA VAL A 52 5.98 -1.91 8.92
C VAL A 52 6.11 -3.39 9.31
N GLU A 53 5.96 -3.72 10.58
CA GLU A 53 6.05 -5.08 11.09
C GLU A 53 4.92 -5.96 10.55
N ASN A 54 3.70 -5.41 10.42
CA ASN A 54 2.57 -6.11 9.81
C ASN A 54 2.85 -6.48 8.35
N VAL A 55 3.30 -5.52 7.52
CA VAL A 55 3.61 -5.82 6.12
C VAL A 55 4.79 -6.80 5.99
N VAL A 56 5.78 -6.74 6.88
CA VAL A 56 6.89 -7.69 6.92
C VAL A 56 6.40 -9.10 7.27
N ALA A 57 5.52 -9.22 8.27
CA ALA A 57 4.94 -10.48 8.69
C ALA A 57 4.09 -11.11 7.57
N ASP A 58 3.30 -10.30 6.86
CA ASP A 58 2.47 -10.71 5.72
C ASP A 58 3.33 -11.19 4.53
N ILE A 59 4.36 -10.42 4.16
CA ILE A 59 5.28 -10.81 3.06
C ILE A 59 5.97 -12.14 3.38
N LEU A 60 6.46 -12.31 4.61
CA LEU A 60 7.10 -13.55 5.04
C LEU A 60 6.13 -14.74 5.05
N ALA A 61 4.90 -14.53 5.50
CA ALA A 61 3.86 -15.55 5.45
C ALA A 61 3.66 -16.04 4.01
N LEU A 62 3.52 -15.11 3.07
CA LEU A 62 3.31 -15.40 1.67
C LEU A 62 4.50 -16.13 1.05
N ILE A 63 5.73 -15.64 1.26
CA ILE A 63 6.94 -16.30 0.77
C ILE A 63 7.02 -17.73 1.30
N LYS A 64 6.74 -17.94 2.60
CA LYS A 64 6.78 -19.26 3.22
C LYS A 64 5.74 -20.20 2.59
N ILE A 65 4.50 -19.76 2.41
CA ILE A 65 3.44 -20.58 1.81
C ILE A 65 3.76 -20.89 0.34
N PHE A 66 4.14 -19.91 -0.46
CA PHE A 66 4.43 -20.11 -1.89
C PHE A 66 5.73 -20.88 -2.15
N SER A 67 6.69 -20.84 -1.23
CA SER A 67 7.95 -21.60 -1.33
C SER A 67 7.85 -23.01 -0.74
N ASP A 68 6.73 -23.38 -0.11
CA ASP A 68 6.55 -24.71 0.45
C ASP A 68 6.50 -25.76 -0.68
N PRO A 69 7.38 -26.78 -0.68
CA PRO A 69 7.38 -27.83 -1.70
C PRO A 69 6.04 -28.54 -1.86
N ALA A 70 5.23 -28.65 -0.80
CA ALA A 70 3.90 -29.27 -0.86
C ALA A 70 2.90 -28.45 -1.71
N ASN A 71 3.11 -27.14 -1.82
CA ASN A 71 2.26 -26.22 -2.58
C ASN A 71 2.73 -26.05 -4.03
N ARG A 72 3.89 -26.59 -4.38
CA ARG A 72 4.49 -26.41 -5.71
C ARG A 72 3.62 -26.97 -6.84
N ALA A 73 3.21 -28.22 -6.74
CA ALA A 73 2.41 -28.88 -7.78
C ALA A 73 1.10 -28.15 -8.12
N PRO A 74 0.26 -27.73 -7.14
CA PRO A 74 -0.95 -26.96 -7.46
C PRO A 74 -0.64 -25.58 -8.03
N LEU A 75 0.40 -24.88 -7.55
CA LEU A 75 0.80 -23.58 -8.08
C LEU A 75 1.27 -23.66 -9.55
N GLU A 76 2.09 -24.65 -9.89
CA GLU A 76 2.55 -24.86 -11.27
C GLU A 76 1.40 -25.24 -12.21
N ALA A 77 0.47 -26.09 -11.74
CA ALA A 77 -0.72 -26.47 -12.49
C ALA A 77 -1.62 -25.26 -12.77
N GLU A 78 -1.85 -24.42 -11.76
CA GLU A 78 -2.67 -23.21 -11.90
C GLU A 78 -1.99 -22.18 -12.80
N ARG A 79 -0.67 -22.01 -12.70
CA ARG A 79 0.12 -21.16 -13.60
C ARG A 79 -0.03 -21.60 -15.06
N ALA A 80 0.04 -22.90 -15.34
CA ALA A 80 -0.14 -23.43 -16.69
C ALA A 80 -1.57 -23.21 -17.22
N LEU A 81 -2.60 -23.32 -16.35
CA LEU A 81 -3.97 -22.99 -16.71
C LEU A 81 -4.16 -21.49 -16.98
N ALA A 82 -3.50 -20.64 -16.18
CA ALA A 82 -3.55 -19.20 -16.31
C ALA A 82 -2.99 -18.73 -17.65
N GLU A 83 -1.92 -19.34 -18.15
CA GLU A 83 -1.34 -19.02 -19.47
C GLU A 83 -2.37 -19.20 -20.59
N GLY A 84 -3.09 -20.34 -20.58
CA GLY A 84 -4.17 -20.60 -21.54
C GLY A 84 -5.41 -19.72 -21.30
N TRP A 85 -5.67 -19.28 -20.07
CA TRP A 85 -6.77 -18.36 -19.76
C TRP A 85 -6.48 -16.94 -20.30
N TYR A 86 -5.31 -16.38 -19.98
CA TYR A 86 -4.88 -15.05 -20.44
C TYR A 86 -4.70 -14.98 -21.96
N SER A 87 -4.27 -16.06 -22.60
CA SER A 87 -4.16 -16.12 -24.07
C SER A 87 -5.53 -16.09 -24.76
N ARG A 88 -6.58 -16.64 -24.12
CA ARG A 88 -7.95 -16.68 -24.69
C ARG A 88 -8.74 -15.40 -24.43
N SER A 89 -8.45 -14.69 -23.34
CA SER A 89 -9.16 -13.46 -22.98
C SER A 89 -8.75 -12.24 -23.83
N GLN A 90 -7.67 -12.31 -24.60
CA GLN A 90 -7.21 -11.26 -25.52
C GLN A 90 -8.11 -11.00 -26.74
N GLY A 91 -9.19 -11.76 -26.92
CA GLY A 91 -10.01 -11.73 -28.14
C GLY A 91 -10.58 -10.36 -28.51
N ASP A 92 -11.09 -9.56 -27.57
CA ASP A 92 -11.77 -8.27 -27.88
C ASP A 92 -11.97 -7.31 -26.67
N ASN A 93 -11.49 -7.62 -25.45
CA ASN A 93 -11.94 -6.92 -24.22
C ASN A 93 -10.85 -6.74 -23.12
N GLU A 94 -9.57 -6.55 -23.45
CA GLU A 94 -8.61 -6.12 -22.41
C GLU A 94 -8.88 -4.64 -22.12
N ALA A 95 -9.63 -4.36 -21.04
CA ALA A 95 -10.05 -3.01 -20.66
C ALA A 95 -8.84 -2.06 -20.64
N GLU A 96 -9.02 -0.88 -21.25
CA GLU A 96 -8.01 0.18 -21.22
C GLU A 96 -7.64 0.48 -19.77
N SER A 97 -6.41 0.93 -19.51
CA SER A 97 -5.96 1.22 -18.13
C SER A 97 -6.91 2.18 -17.39
N ASN A 98 -7.60 3.08 -18.09
CA ASN A 98 -8.56 3.99 -17.46
C ASN A 98 -9.88 3.33 -17.02
N GLU A 99 -10.21 2.15 -17.55
CA GLU A 99 -11.44 1.42 -17.26
C GLU A 99 -11.26 0.34 -16.20
N ARG A 100 -10.02 0.04 -15.83
CA ARG A 100 -9.70 -0.97 -14.82
C ARG A 100 -10.04 -0.46 -13.42
N PRO A 101 -10.55 -1.33 -12.53
CA PRO A 101 -10.87 -0.93 -11.18
C PRO A 101 -9.62 -0.54 -10.41
N SER A 102 -9.73 0.46 -9.54
CA SER A 102 -8.73 0.79 -8.52
C SER A 102 -9.41 0.84 -7.15
N ILE A 103 -8.62 0.64 -6.09
CA ILE A 103 -9.13 0.75 -4.73
C ILE A 103 -9.33 2.25 -4.41
N PRO A 104 -10.46 2.64 -3.82
CA PRO A 104 -10.69 4.03 -3.47
C PRO A 104 -9.71 4.48 -2.39
N ASP A 105 -9.15 5.68 -2.55
CA ASP A 105 -8.30 6.29 -1.54
C ASP A 105 -9.14 6.67 -0.32
N ARG A 106 -8.68 6.27 0.86
CA ARG A 106 -9.34 6.61 2.13
C ARG A 106 -8.50 7.65 2.87
N PRO A 107 -9.15 8.58 3.60
CA PRO A 107 -8.43 9.53 4.42
C PRO A 107 -7.51 8.81 5.42
N GLN A 108 -6.29 9.32 5.59
CA GLN A 108 -5.46 8.89 6.71
C GLN A 108 -6.12 9.28 8.03
N PRO A 109 -5.83 8.55 9.12
CA PRO A 109 -6.20 9.00 10.45
C PRO A 109 -5.69 10.42 10.73
N PRO A 110 -6.44 11.20 11.52
CA PRO A 110 -6.01 12.55 11.91
C PRO A 110 -4.65 12.49 12.60
N PHE A 111 -3.91 13.59 12.51
CA PHE A 111 -2.65 13.72 13.23
C PHE A 111 -2.92 13.80 14.73
N VAL A 112 -2.32 12.88 15.49
CA VAL A 112 -2.34 12.90 16.96
C VAL A 112 -0.96 13.32 17.42
N ILE A 113 -0.91 14.36 18.28
CA ILE A 113 0.34 14.83 18.86
C ILE A 113 0.84 13.78 19.84
N PRO A 114 2.07 13.30 19.71
CA PRO A 114 2.64 12.37 20.67
C PRO A 114 3.05 13.15 21.92
N ASP A 115 2.08 13.55 22.75
CA ASP A 115 2.29 14.38 23.94
C ASP A 115 2.74 13.59 25.18
N GLY A 116 3.05 12.29 25.01
CA GLY A 116 3.48 11.39 26.07
C GLY A 116 2.40 11.05 27.09
N SER A 117 1.21 11.66 27.01
CA SER A 117 0.06 11.29 27.80
C SER A 117 -0.68 10.16 27.06
N GLN A 118 -0.63 8.96 27.66
CA GLN A 118 -1.40 7.81 27.19
C GLN A 118 -2.88 7.99 27.57
N GLU A 119 -3.51 9.11 27.21
CA GLU A 119 -4.97 9.08 27.19
C GLU A 119 -5.36 8.09 26.08
N GLU A 120 -6.08 7.04 26.48
CA GLU A 120 -6.65 6.01 25.62
C GLU A 120 -7.66 6.65 24.66
N GLU A 121 -7.17 7.43 23.69
CA GLU A 121 -7.98 7.80 22.55
C GLU A 121 -8.41 6.49 21.89
N GLN A 122 -9.69 6.35 21.60
CA GLN A 122 -10.23 5.11 21.07
C GLN A 122 -9.56 4.86 19.72
N SER A 123 -8.71 3.83 19.66
CA SER A 123 -8.10 3.35 18.41
C SER A 123 -9.16 3.35 17.31
N GLN A 124 -8.93 4.10 16.23
CA GLN A 124 -9.84 4.14 15.09
C GLN A 124 -9.68 2.86 14.27
N ILE A 125 -10.19 1.77 14.82
CA ILE A 125 -10.31 0.48 14.14
C ILE A 125 -11.19 0.73 12.91
N GLN A 126 -10.62 0.57 11.71
CA GLN A 126 -11.41 0.69 10.48
C GLN A 126 -12.50 -0.39 10.48
N PRO A 127 -13.69 -0.08 9.92
CA PRO A 127 -14.75 -1.07 9.79
C PRO A 127 -14.24 -2.27 8.98
N GLU A 128 -14.76 -3.45 9.30
CA GLU A 128 -14.52 -4.64 8.48
C GLU A 128 -15.09 -4.40 7.08
N LEU A 129 -14.30 -4.77 6.08
CA LEU A 129 -14.74 -4.75 4.70
C LEU A 129 -15.77 -5.87 4.49
N PRO A 130 -16.73 -5.68 3.56
CA PRO A 130 -17.63 -6.76 3.19
C PRO A 130 -16.82 -7.97 2.76
N TRP A 131 -17.12 -9.11 3.39
CA TRP A 131 -16.51 -10.37 3.04
C TRP A 131 -16.87 -10.74 1.60
N HIS A 132 -16.00 -11.52 0.97
CA HIS A 132 -16.11 -11.92 -0.42
C HIS A 132 -17.50 -12.49 -0.76
N ASP A 133 -18.08 -12.06 -1.89
CA ASP A 133 -19.28 -12.68 -2.48
C ASP A 133 -18.99 -14.16 -2.80
N ASP A 134 -19.98 -15.05 -2.88
CA ASP A 134 -19.80 -16.49 -3.19
C ASP A 134 -19.23 -16.80 -4.60
N ARG A 135 -18.60 -15.84 -5.29
CA ARG A 135 -17.96 -16.02 -6.59
C ARG A 135 -16.74 -16.93 -6.47
N LEU A 136 -16.57 -17.83 -7.43
CA LEU A 136 -15.38 -18.65 -7.53
C LEU A 136 -14.21 -17.80 -8.03
N SER A 137 -13.08 -17.86 -7.33
CA SER A 137 -11.82 -17.28 -7.83
C SER A 137 -11.38 -17.99 -9.11
N GLU A 138 -10.87 -17.24 -10.07
CA GLU A 138 -10.30 -17.76 -11.32
C GLU A 138 -9.12 -18.70 -11.06
N PHE A 139 -8.37 -18.43 -9.99
CA PHE A 139 -7.13 -19.12 -9.61
C PHE A 139 -7.20 -19.49 -8.12
N PRO A 140 -7.98 -20.53 -7.77
CA PRO A 140 -8.36 -20.85 -6.40
C PRO A 140 -7.20 -21.25 -5.50
N PHE A 141 -6.16 -21.93 -6.01
CA PHE A 141 -5.01 -22.33 -5.18
C PHE A 141 -4.18 -21.11 -4.78
N THR A 142 -3.77 -20.28 -5.74
CA THR A 142 -3.02 -19.04 -5.49
C THR A 142 -3.82 -18.10 -4.58
N THR A 143 -5.12 -17.97 -4.83
CA THR A 143 -6.01 -17.15 -4.00
C THR A 143 -6.13 -17.69 -2.58
N THR A 144 -6.29 -19.00 -2.41
CA THR A 144 -6.37 -19.64 -1.09
C THR A 144 -5.08 -19.43 -0.32
N TYR A 145 -3.93 -19.62 -0.96
CA TYR A 145 -2.63 -19.41 -0.34
C TYR A 145 -2.40 -17.94 0.05
N LEU A 146 -2.82 -16.99 -0.79
CA LEU A 146 -2.81 -15.56 -0.47
C LEU A 146 -3.66 -15.28 0.79
N LEU A 147 -4.89 -15.78 0.84
CA LEU A 147 -5.78 -15.59 1.98
C LEU A 147 -5.23 -16.26 3.25
N LEU A 148 -4.72 -17.49 3.18
CA LEU A 148 -4.16 -18.21 4.33
C LEU A 148 -2.98 -17.48 4.95
N ALA A 149 -2.13 -16.86 4.14
CA ALA A 149 -1.02 -16.04 4.63
C ALA A 149 -1.51 -14.74 5.26
N LEU A 150 -2.39 -14.00 4.59
CA LEU A 150 -2.84 -12.67 5.04
C LEU A 150 -3.79 -12.74 6.24
N LEU A 151 -4.55 -13.83 6.39
CA LEU A 151 -5.46 -14.10 7.51
C LEU A 151 -4.80 -14.88 8.64
N ARG A 152 -3.48 -15.08 8.58
CA ARG A 152 -2.75 -15.77 9.63
C ARG A 152 -2.98 -15.06 10.97
N ASN A 153 -3.25 -15.86 11.99
CA ASN A 153 -3.31 -15.40 13.36
C ASN A 153 -2.01 -15.82 14.07
N ASP A 154 -1.03 -14.92 14.13
CA ASP A 154 0.21 -15.13 14.89
C ASP A 154 0.02 -14.77 16.37
N SER A 155 -1.05 -15.28 16.98
CA SER A 155 -1.22 -15.18 18.42
C SER A 155 -0.25 -16.15 19.09
N ASP A 156 1.05 -15.82 19.08
CA ASP A 156 1.95 -16.34 20.09
C ASP A 156 1.42 -15.82 21.44
N SER A 157 1.00 -16.75 22.27
CA SER A 157 0.12 -16.62 23.44
C SER A 157 0.66 -15.78 24.61
N ASN A 158 1.69 -14.96 24.40
CA ASN A 158 2.30 -14.08 25.41
C ASN A 158 2.24 -12.59 25.09
N ALA A 159 1.76 -12.17 23.91
CA ALA A 159 1.59 -10.76 23.58
C ALA A 159 0.16 -10.31 23.92
N THR A 160 -0.02 -9.67 25.06
CA THR A 160 -1.29 -9.13 25.57
C THR A 160 -1.98 -8.13 24.62
N ASN A 161 -1.31 -7.72 23.54
CA ASN A 161 -1.78 -6.76 22.53
C ASN A 161 -1.67 -7.29 21.08
N SER A 162 -1.58 -8.61 20.85
CA SER A 162 -1.56 -9.18 19.49
C SER A 162 -2.87 -8.87 18.76
N ILE A 163 -2.84 -7.94 17.81
CA ILE A 163 -3.98 -7.62 16.96
C ILE A 163 -4.19 -8.80 16.01
N SER A 164 -5.15 -9.66 16.35
CA SER A 164 -5.61 -10.70 15.42
C SER A 164 -6.15 -10.03 14.18
N THR A 165 -5.61 -10.41 13.02
CA THR A 165 -6.23 -10.17 11.73
C THR A 165 -7.68 -10.63 11.74
N ARG A 166 -8.61 -9.74 11.40
CA ARG A 166 -10.02 -10.13 11.19
C ARG A 166 -10.21 -10.58 9.74
N PRO A 167 -11.18 -11.46 9.47
CA PRO A 167 -11.58 -11.79 8.10
C PRO A 167 -11.83 -10.53 7.25
N GLY A 168 -12.61 -9.56 7.76
CA GLY A 168 -12.89 -8.32 7.04
C GLY A 168 -11.71 -7.36 6.85
N ASP A 169 -10.51 -7.68 7.35
CA ASP A 169 -9.30 -6.90 7.08
C ASP A 169 -8.60 -7.37 5.78
N VAL A 170 -9.08 -8.43 5.11
CA VAL A 170 -8.61 -8.87 3.79
C VAL A 170 -9.77 -8.89 2.80
N GLN A 171 -9.62 -8.18 1.69
CA GLN A 171 -10.61 -8.15 0.62
C GLN A 171 -9.96 -8.53 -0.71
N LEU A 172 -10.42 -9.63 -1.32
CA LEU A 172 -9.99 -9.97 -2.68
C LEU A 172 -10.44 -8.90 -3.67
N GLN A 173 -9.57 -8.64 -4.64
CA GLN A 173 -9.78 -7.65 -5.68
C GLN A 173 -9.74 -8.31 -7.05
N PRO A 174 -10.39 -7.72 -8.07
CA PRO A 174 -10.27 -8.19 -9.45
C PRO A 174 -8.80 -8.32 -9.89
N LEU A 175 -8.49 -9.31 -10.72
CA LEU A 175 -7.12 -9.51 -11.22
C LEU A 175 -6.57 -8.31 -12.01
N SER A 176 -7.46 -7.52 -12.61
CA SER A 176 -7.17 -6.28 -13.34
C SER A 176 -6.98 -5.04 -12.47
N THR A 177 -7.03 -5.17 -11.14
CA THR A 177 -6.94 -4.03 -10.21
C THR A 177 -5.65 -3.25 -10.41
N LEU A 178 -5.79 -1.94 -10.60
CA LEU A 178 -4.68 -1.03 -10.75
C LEU A 178 -4.18 -0.49 -9.42
N PHE A 179 -2.86 -0.41 -9.31
CA PHE A 179 -2.19 0.34 -8.26
C PHE A 179 -2.09 1.82 -8.62
N ARG A 180 -2.35 2.67 -7.63
CA ARG A 180 -2.37 4.12 -7.75
C ARG A 180 -1.35 4.70 -6.78
N ALA A 181 -0.22 5.14 -7.33
CA ALA A 181 0.89 5.68 -6.52
C ALA A 181 0.59 7.06 -5.93
N ASP A 182 -0.54 7.67 -6.30
CA ASP A 182 -1.08 8.90 -5.75
C ASP A 182 -1.99 8.69 -4.53
N CYS A 183 -2.36 7.44 -4.20
CA CYS A 183 -3.18 7.13 -3.03
C CYS A 183 -2.41 7.24 -1.71
N LEU A 184 -3.01 7.93 -0.74
CA LEU A 184 -2.48 8.08 0.61
C LEU A 184 -2.69 6.82 1.47
N GLU A 185 -3.75 6.06 1.21
CA GLU A 185 -4.14 4.92 2.06
C GLU A 185 -3.21 3.72 1.95
N TYR A 186 -2.76 3.37 0.75
CA TYR A 186 -2.17 2.05 0.51
C TYR A 186 -0.90 2.03 -0.32
N GLY A 187 0.01 1.12 0.06
CA GLY A 187 1.14 0.71 -0.77
C GLY A 187 0.82 -0.54 -1.61
N LEU A 188 1.81 -1.02 -2.35
CA LEU A 188 1.75 -2.25 -3.13
C LEU A 188 2.87 -3.20 -2.69
N VAL A 189 2.53 -4.47 -2.56
CA VAL A 189 3.45 -5.60 -2.46
C VAL A 189 3.20 -6.49 -3.66
N VAL A 190 4.25 -6.79 -4.41
CA VAL A 190 4.19 -7.74 -5.53
C VAL A 190 4.98 -8.98 -5.18
N LEU A 191 4.40 -10.16 -5.40
CA LEU A 191 5.07 -11.45 -5.31
C LEU A 191 5.08 -12.11 -6.69
N ASP A 192 6.25 -12.50 -7.16
CA ASP A 192 6.43 -13.17 -8.45
C ASP A 192 6.71 -14.65 -8.24
N ILE A 193 5.80 -15.48 -8.75
CA ILE A 193 5.84 -16.95 -8.71
C ILE A 193 6.07 -17.56 -10.10
N SER A 194 6.62 -16.79 -11.04
CA SER A 194 6.92 -17.25 -12.41
C SER A 194 7.87 -18.45 -12.45
N ASP A 195 8.79 -18.53 -11.48
CA ASP A 195 9.79 -19.59 -11.38
C ASP A 195 10.00 -19.97 -9.91
N LEU A 196 9.32 -21.04 -9.50
CA LEU A 196 9.42 -21.57 -8.13
C LEU A 196 10.74 -22.32 -7.87
N ASP A 197 11.51 -22.71 -8.91
CA ASP A 197 12.83 -23.32 -8.74
C ASP A 197 13.85 -22.30 -8.24
N SER A 198 13.80 -21.08 -8.79
CA SER A 198 14.63 -19.95 -8.35
C SER A 198 14.11 -19.29 -7.07
N GLY A 199 12.97 -19.76 -6.55
CA GLY A 199 12.30 -19.21 -5.37
C GLY A 199 11.38 -18.02 -5.68
N VAL A 200 10.49 -17.76 -4.73
CA VAL A 200 9.53 -16.63 -4.79
C VAL A 200 10.28 -15.32 -4.69
N LYS A 201 9.98 -14.38 -5.59
CA LYS A 201 10.53 -13.02 -5.56
C LYS A 201 9.49 -12.07 -5.01
N TYR A 202 9.91 -10.99 -4.38
CA TYR A 202 8.99 -9.98 -3.88
C TYR A 202 9.49 -8.56 -4.14
N GLY A 203 8.61 -7.58 -4.00
CA GLY A 203 9.02 -6.18 -3.97
C GLY A 203 7.94 -5.30 -3.37
N ILE A 204 8.39 -4.25 -2.68
CA ILE A 204 7.54 -3.28 -2.00
C ILE A 204 7.57 -1.98 -2.80
N VAL A 205 6.39 -1.45 -3.09
CA VAL A 205 6.15 -0.13 -3.68
C VAL A 205 5.18 0.59 -2.74
N GLY A 206 5.73 1.20 -1.69
CA GLY A 206 4.99 2.01 -0.74
C GLY A 206 5.73 3.30 -0.47
N PHE A 207 4.99 4.40 -0.35
CA PHE A 207 5.55 5.71 -0.07
C PHE A 207 5.03 6.19 1.28
N PRO A 208 5.88 6.71 2.17
CA PRO A 208 5.42 7.18 3.46
C PRO A 208 4.48 8.37 3.30
N VAL A 209 3.46 8.41 4.15
CA VAL A 209 2.59 9.57 4.30
C VAL A 209 3.20 10.49 5.35
N ARG A 210 3.38 11.76 4.98
CA ARG A 210 3.93 12.82 5.81
C ARG A 210 2.80 13.72 6.28
N TYR A 211 2.82 14.03 7.56
CA TYR A 211 1.97 15.03 8.19
C TYR A 211 2.75 16.34 8.23
N MET A 212 2.35 17.29 7.39
CA MET A 212 3.06 18.55 7.18
C MET A 212 2.25 19.70 7.77
N ALA A 213 2.89 20.61 8.51
CA ALA A 213 2.20 21.78 9.05
C ALA A 213 3.13 22.98 9.14
N GLU A 214 2.51 24.17 9.15
CA GLU A 214 3.19 25.38 9.57
C GLU A 214 3.31 25.38 11.09
N VAL A 215 4.54 25.38 11.58
CA VAL A 215 4.85 25.33 13.02
C VAL A 215 5.93 26.33 13.36
N SER A 216 5.90 26.80 14.60
CA SER A 216 7.00 27.56 15.17
C SER A 216 7.89 26.66 16.01
N TYR A 217 9.20 26.77 15.83
CA TYR A 217 10.17 25.96 16.57
C TYR A 217 11.41 26.75 16.99
N TRP A 218 12.08 26.30 18.06
CA TRP A 218 13.21 27.00 18.66
C TRP A 218 14.55 26.84 17.92
N CYS A 219 14.76 25.75 17.15
CA CYS A 219 16.08 25.39 16.61
C CYS A 219 16.08 24.94 15.13
N GLU A 220 16.86 25.60 14.26
CA GLU A 220 16.98 25.22 12.82
C GLU A 220 17.50 23.80 12.59
N THR A 221 18.38 23.30 13.46
CA THR A 221 18.98 21.97 13.30
C THR A 221 18.15 20.84 13.90
N GLY A 222 17.19 21.16 14.77
CA GLY A 222 16.36 20.19 15.49
C GLY A 222 14.98 19.99 14.87
N GLY A 223 14.47 20.98 14.12
CA GLY A 223 13.09 20.99 13.65
C GLY A 223 12.10 21.24 14.79
N TRP A 224 10.84 20.89 14.55
CA TRP A 224 9.77 20.98 15.55
C TRP A 224 9.82 19.82 16.53
N ASP A 225 9.87 20.14 17.82
CA ASP A 225 9.86 19.20 18.93
C ASP A 225 8.47 19.18 19.59
N PRO A 226 7.71 18.07 19.51
CA PRO A 226 6.38 17.98 20.11
C PRO A 226 6.34 18.21 21.63
N VAL A 227 7.49 18.14 22.32
CA VAL A 227 7.60 18.33 23.77
C VAL A 227 7.86 19.79 24.14
N GLU A 228 8.71 20.49 23.39
CA GLU A 228 9.21 21.84 23.73
C GLU A 228 8.58 22.95 22.87
N ASP A 229 8.08 22.61 21.68
CA ASP A 229 7.48 23.55 20.73
C ASP A 229 5.95 23.52 20.81
N PRO A 230 5.28 24.66 20.51
CA PRO A 230 3.83 24.71 20.51
C PRO A 230 3.22 23.81 19.42
N PRO A 231 2.02 23.25 19.65
CA PRO A 231 1.33 22.44 18.65
C PRO A 231 0.96 23.25 17.40
N PRO A 232 0.77 22.61 16.23
CA PRO A 232 0.30 23.30 15.04
C PRO A 232 -1.08 23.93 15.25
N GLU A 233 -1.31 25.12 14.70
CA GLU A 233 -2.58 25.85 14.85
C GLU A 233 -3.75 25.21 14.10
N LYS A 234 -3.44 24.34 13.12
CA LYS A 234 -4.40 23.65 12.25
C LYS A 234 -4.00 22.19 12.12
N GLU A 235 -4.96 21.37 11.70
CA GLU A 235 -4.67 19.97 11.35
C GLU A 235 -3.61 19.91 10.23
N PRO A 236 -2.55 19.09 10.39
CA PRO A 236 -1.53 18.94 9.36
C PRO A 236 -2.05 18.37 8.04
N ASP A 237 -1.48 18.84 6.94
CA ASP A 237 -1.71 18.29 5.62
C ASP A 237 -1.13 16.88 5.52
N THR A 238 -1.87 15.96 4.90
CA THR A 238 -1.36 14.62 4.59
C THR A 238 -0.84 14.58 3.16
N VAL A 239 0.47 14.40 3.02
CA VAL A 239 1.13 14.38 1.71
C VAL A 239 1.98 13.13 1.55
N LEU A 240 1.98 12.56 0.34
CA LEU A 240 2.89 11.47 0.01
C LEU A 240 4.32 11.98 -0.18
N ALA A 241 5.30 11.22 0.27
CA ALA A 241 6.68 11.48 -0.06
C ALA A 241 6.94 11.39 -1.57
N SER A 242 7.81 12.28 -2.06
CA SER A 242 8.27 12.37 -3.45
C SER A 242 9.80 12.29 -3.48
N PRO A 243 10.42 11.68 -4.51
CA PRO A 243 9.81 11.09 -5.71
C PRO A 243 9.22 9.69 -5.49
N ARG A 244 8.27 9.32 -6.38
CA ARG A 244 7.55 8.02 -6.36
C ARG A 244 7.91 7.14 -7.56
N PRO A 245 9.13 6.58 -7.60
CA PRO A 245 9.58 5.80 -8.75
C PRO A 245 8.86 4.45 -8.82
N ARG A 246 8.60 3.97 -10.04
CA ARG A 246 8.08 2.63 -10.32
C ARG A 246 9.16 1.55 -10.24
N VAL A 247 9.76 1.45 -9.06
CA VAL A 247 10.85 0.51 -8.77
C VAL A 247 10.49 -0.26 -7.50
N PRO A 248 10.23 -1.57 -7.59
CA PRO A 248 10.07 -2.41 -6.41
C PRO A 248 11.35 -2.40 -5.57
N LEU A 249 11.21 -2.19 -4.27
CA LEU A 249 12.31 -2.21 -3.32
C LEU A 249 12.23 -3.47 -2.45
N ALA A 250 13.39 -4.05 -2.13
CA ALA A 250 13.48 -4.98 -1.00
C ALA A 250 13.24 -4.24 0.32
N ILE A 251 12.96 -5.01 1.38
CA ILE A 251 12.66 -4.46 2.71
C ILE A 251 13.76 -3.51 3.20
N SER A 252 15.04 -3.87 3.07
CA SER A 252 16.15 -3.08 3.62
C SER A 252 16.32 -1.72 2.90
N PRO A 253 16.38 -1.67 1.55
CA PRO A 253 16.36 -0.39 0.83
C PRO A 253 15.09 0.43 1.08
N TRP A 254 13.91 -0.21 1.19
CA TRP A 254 12.65 0.48 1.45
C TRP A 254 12.66 1.16 2.82
N LEU A 255 13.08 0.44 3.87
CA LEU A 255 13.20 0.99 5.21
C LEU A 255 14.23 2.10 5.28
N ARG A 256 15.46 1.85 4.81
CA ARG A 256 16.54 2.85 4.84
C ARG A 256 16.16 4.15 4.12
N LYS A 257 15.36 4.05 3.06
CA LYS A 257 14.94 5.21 2.28
C LYS A 257 13.89 6.07 2.99
N TYR A 258 13.00 5.46 3.77
CA TYR A 258 11.78 6.12 4.24
C TYR A 258 11.60 6.18 5.76
N PHE A 259 12.29 5.31 6.50
CA PHE A 259 12.09 5.16 7.94
C PHE A 259 13.42 5.06 8.68
N TYR A 260 13.56 5.85 9.74
CA TYR A 260 14.76 5.89 10.58
C TYR A 260 14.69 4.77 11.63
N HIS A 261 14.73 3.51 11.21
CA HIS A 261 14.69 2.37 12.14
C HIS A 261 16.11 1.88 12.45
N MET A 262 16.59 2.18 13.66
CA MET A 262 17.93 1.73 14.11
C MET A 262 17.97 0.29 14.65
N ASN A 263 16.83 -0.40 14.82
CA ASN A 263 16.79 -1.69 15.53
C ASN A 263 16.15 -2.87 14.77
N LEU A 264 15.67 -2.69 13.52
CA LEU A 264 15.06 -3.78 12.74
C LEU A 264 16.08 -4.67 12.00
N GLU A 265 17.34 -4.24 11.92
CA GLU A 265 18.38 -4.98 11.17
C GLU A 265 18.77 -6.31 11.82
N GLU A 266 18.50 -6.50 13.11
CA GLU A 266 18.80 -7.73 13.86
C GLU A 266 17.62 -8.71 13.93
N ASP A 267 16.41 -8.30 13.55
CA ASP A 267 15.24 -9.18 13.59
C ASP A 267 15.35 -10.28 12.49
N PRO A 268 15.28 -11.58 12.86
CA PRO A 268 15.38 -12.70 11.91
C PRO A 268 14.42 -12.59 10.72
N ARG A 269 13.24 -12.01 10.92
CA ARG A 269 12.24 -11.76 9.87
C ARG A 269 12.81 -10.88 8.76
N PHE A 270 13.50 -9.80 9.14
CA PHE A 270 14.10 -8.87 8.20
C PHE A 270 15.31 -9.46 7.50
N LEU A 271 16.10 -10.31 8.18
CA LEU A 271 17.22 -11.02 7.57
C LEU A 271 16.77 -11.99 6.47
N ILE A 272 15.66 -12.71 6.67
CA ILE A 272 15.08 -13.59 5.64
C ILE A 272 14.67 -12.76 4.42
N LEU A 273 13.91 -11.67 4.63
CA LEU A 273 13.46 -10.80 3.53
C LEU A 273 14.60 -10.08 2.81
N LYS A 274 15.66 -9.70 3.53
CA LYS A 274 16.85 -9.07 2.96
C LYS A 274 17.55 -9.99 1.95
N ASN A 275 17.51 -11.29 2.19
CA ASN A 275 18.12 -12.30 1.32
C ASN A 275 17.16 -12.88 0.27
N THR A 276 15.88 -12.49 0.30
CA THR A 276 14.90 -12.96 -0.67
C THR A 276 15.05 -12.17 -1.98
N PRO A 277 15.02 -12.83 -3.15
CA PRO A 277 15.15 -12.17 -4.45
C PRO A 277 14.09 -11.09 -4.69
N ILE A 278 14.47 -10.04 -5.42
CA ILE A 278 13.58 -8.92 -5.75
C ILE A 278 12.89 -9.17 -7.08
N VAL A 279 11.61 -8.79 -7.17
CA VAL A 279 10.85 -8.81 -8.42
C VAL A 279 11.36 -7.77 -9.42
N TYR A 280 11.34 -8.11 -10.72
CA TYR A 280 11.68 -7.15 -11.77
C TYR A 280 10.61 -6.06 -11.93
N ALA A 281 11.01 -4.86 -12.35
CA ALA A 281 10.08 -3.75 -12.57
C ALA A 281 9.01 -4.06 -13.63
N THR A 282 9.31 -4.92 -14.61
CA THR A 282 8.34 -5.39 -15.62
C THR A 282 7.14 -6.14 -15.03
N ALA A 283 7.27 -6.68 -13.82
CA ALA A 283 6.13 -7.26 -13.11
C ALA A 283 5.03 -6.24 -12.78
N LEU A 284 5.39 -4.96 -12.75
CA LEU A 284 4.47 -3.87 -12.49
C LEU A 284 3.70 -3.45 -13.75
N ASP A 285 4.09 -3.86 -14.96
CA ASP A 285 3.54 -3.32 -16.22
C ASP A 285 2.02 -3.46 -16.34
N TYR A 286 1.47 -4.52 -15.77
CA TYR A 286 0.03 -4.74 -15.76
C TYR A 286 -0.70 -4.09 -14.57
N ILE A 287 -0.04 -4.01 -13.41
CA ILE A 287 -0.62 -3.52 -12.13
C ILE A 287 -0.51 -2.01 -12.01
N TRP A 288 0.65 -1.46 -12.38
CA TRP A 288 0.96 -0.04 -12.43
C TRP A 288 1.59 0.27 -13.80
N PRO A 289 0.76 0.47 -14.83
CA PRO A 289 1.24 0.79 -16.18
C PRO A 289 2.04 2.11 -16.20
N PRO A 290 3.10 2.22 -17.02
CA PRO A 290 3.97 3.40 -17.07
C PRO A 290 3.23 4.67 -17.54
N GLU A 291 2.11 4.54 -18.26
CA GLU A 291 1.28 5.66 -18.70
C GLU A 291 0.72 6.45 -17.51
N LEU A 292 0.55 5.80 -16.35
CA LEU A 292 0.07 6.43 -15.12
C LEU A 292 1.14 7.26 -14.40
N GLU A 293 2.43 7.13 -14.74
CA GLU A 293 3.49 7.97 -14.15
C GLU A 293 3.42 9.43 -14.65
N ASN A 294 2.97 9.63 -15.89
CA ASN A 294 3.01 10.91 -16.60
C ASN A 294 1.69 11.67 -16.60
N GLN A 295 0.64 11.16 -15.96
CA GLN A 295 -0.61 11.92 -15.88
C GLN A 295 -0.39 13.18 -15.03
N PRO A 296 -0.59 14.39 -15.59
CA PRO A 296 -0.44 15.62 -14.83
C PRO A 296 -1.44 15.59 -13.68
N ARG A 297 -0.96 15.93 -12.47
CA ARG A 297 -1.84 16.23 -11.34
C ARG A 297 -2.86 17.24 -11.86
N GLY A 298 -4.15 16.91 -11.80
CA GLY A 298 -5.22 17.82 -12.20
C GLY A 298 -4.92 19.18 -11.59
N GLU A 299 -4.64 20.15 -12.46
CA GLU A 299 -4.39 21.53 -12.08
C GLU A 299 -5.56 22.04 -11.25
N ASP A 300 -5.21 22.82 -10.24
CA ASP A 300 -6.08 23.71 -9.50
C ASP A 300 -7.08 24.38 -10.44
N ARG A 301 -8.33 23.89 -10.49
CA ARG A 301 -9.46 24.68 -10.99
C ARG A 301 -9.87 25.69 -9.92
N ALA A 302 -8.94 26.58 -9.59
CA ALA A 302 -9.19 27.85 -8.92
C ALA A 302 -8.72 28.96 -9.87
N GLY A 303 -9.49 29.21 -10.94
CA GLY A 303 -9.04 30.17 -11.95
C GLY A 303 -9.85 30.27 -13.22
N GLU A 304 -11.18 30.20 -13.17
CA GLU A 304 -11.99 30.83 -14.24
C GLU A 304 -12.90 31.89 -13.62
N SER A 305 -12.31 33.07 -13.48
CA SER A 305 -13.01 34.35 -13.47
C SER A 305 -14.01 34.40 -14.63
N SER A 306 -15.31 34.35 -14.32
CA SER A 306 -16.36 34.70 -15.28
C SER A 306 -16.24 36.17 -15.66
N PRO A 307 -16.14 36.52 -16.95
CA PRO A 307 -16.27 37.89 -17.41
C PRO A 307 -17.76 38.23 -17.63
N GLY A 308 -18.21 39.32 -17.01
CA GLY A 308 -19.23 40.20 -17.57
C GLY A 308 -20.68 39.72 -17.57
N VAL A 309 -21.46 40.22 -16.60
CA VAL A 309 -22.83 40.68 -16.89
C VAL A 309 -22.87 42.18 -16.63
N THR A 310 -22.75 42.95 -17.70
CA THR A 310 -23.02 44.38 -17.72
C THR A 310 -24.50 44.63 -17.48
N SER A 311 -24.85 45.11 -16.29
CA SER A 311 -26.15 45.71 -16.00
C SER A 311 -26.12 47.17 -16.42
N SER A 312 -26.76 47.51 -17.54
CA SER A 312 -27.19 48.87 -17.87
C SER A 312 -28.34 48.82 -18.87
N ILE A 313 -29.52 49.24 -18.41
CA ILE A 313 -30.58 50.04 -19.08
C ILE A 313 -31.57 50.35 -17.93
N SER A 314 -31.48 51.51 -17.28
CA SER A 314 -32.14 52.78 -17.65
C SER A 314 -33.67 52.75 -17.64
N ASN A 315 -34.22 53.55 -16.72
CA ASN A 315 -35.61 53.96 -16.57
C ASN A 315 -36.26 54.42 -17.88
N CYS A 316 -37.56 54.13 -18.06
CA CYS A 316 -38.56 55.11 -18.50
C CYS A 316 -39.99 54.53 -18.40
N LEU A 317 -40.88 55.40 -17.88
CA LEU A 317 -42.34 55.34 -17.71
C LEU A 317 -42.89 54.56 -16.51
#